data_AF-U7UNV3-F1
#
_entry.id   AF-U7UNV3-F1
#
_cell.length_a   1.000
_cell.length_b   1.000
_cell.length_c   1.000
_cell.angle_alpha   90.00
_cell.angle_beta   90.00
_cell.angle_gamma   90.00
#
_symmetry.space_group_name_H-M   'P 1'
#
loop_
_entity.id
_entity.type
_entity.pdbx_description
1 polymer ?
#
loop_
_entity_poly.entity_id
_entity_poly.type
_entity_poly.pdbx_seq_one_letter_code
_entity_poly.pdbx_strand_id
1 'polypeptide(L)' 'MKRELGKIMIEDVEFAYDSEKEYIKDGHAYCKVCHERKDGDVMEFFGNKMILRVACKCDREIE' A
#
# COMPACT_ATOMS: atom_id res chain seq x y z
N MET A 1 -17.37 0.19 -12.14
CA MET A 1 -16.28 -0.80 -12.30
C MET A 1 -15.93 -1.36 -10.93
N LYS A 2 -15.98 -2.69 -10.75
CA LYS A 2 -15.44 -3.33 -9.54
C LYS A 2 -13.93 -3.11 -9.59
N ARG A 3 -13.37 -2.31 -8.69
CA ARG A 3 -11.92 -2.15 -8.57
C ARG A 3 -11.38 -3.47 -8.03
N GLU A 4 -10.61 -4.18 -8.85
CA GLU A 4 -9.96 -5.42 -8.44
C GLU A 4 -8.72 -5.05 -7.62
N LEU A 5 -8.86 -5.08 -6.29
CA LEU A 5 -7.73 -4.91 -5.40
C LEU A 5 -6.91 -6.19 -5.40
N GLY A 6 -5.66 -6.10 -5.84
CA GLY A 6 -4.67 -7.14 -5.65
C GLY A 6 -4.37 -7.31 -4.16
N LYS A 7 -4.00 -8.51 -3.74
CA LYS A 7 -3.51 -8.77 -2.38
C LYS A 7 -2.07 -9.24 -2.46
N ILE A 8 -1.25 -8.73 -1.55
CA ILE A 8 0.11 -9.24 -1.31
C ILE A 8 0.32 -9.49 0.18
N MET A 9 1.32 -10.32 0.49
CA MET A 9 1.80 -10.51 1.85
C MET A 9 3.06 -9.65 2.02
N ILE A 10 3.01 -8.70 2.95
CA ILE A 10 4.16 -7.87 3.34
C ILE A 10 4.45 -8.21 4.80
N GLU A 11 5.63 -8.77 5.09
CA GLU A 11 6.05 -9.25 6.42
C GLU A 11 4.94 -10.01 7.19
N ASP A 12 4.32 -10.98 6.50
CA ASP A 12 3.23 -11.82 7.02
C ASP A 12 1.88 -11.11 7.28
N VAL A 13 1.69 -9.91 6.73
CA VAL A 13 0.42 -9.17 6.78
C VAL A 13 -0.19 -9.07 5.38
N GLU A 14 -1.47 -9.41 5.24
CA GLU A 14 -2.24 -9.20 4.00
C GLU A 14 -2.42 -7.69 3.75
N PHE A 15 -1.82 -7.19 2.66
CA PHE A 15 -2.01 -5.83 2.17
C PHE A 15 -2.74 -5.84 0.83
N ALA A 16 -3.90 -5.19 0.80
CA ALA A 16 -4.68 -5.01 -0.43
C ALA A 16 -4.25 -3.73 -1.15
N TYR A 17 -3.79 -3.83 -2.39
CA TYR A 17 -3.35 -2.71 -3.21
C TYR A 17 -4.13 -2.64 -4.51
N ASP A 18 -4.22 -1.45 -5.08
CA ASP A 18 -4.82 -1.19 -6.39
C ASP A 18 -3.77 -1.43 -7.47
N SER A 19 -3.87 -2.55 -8.19
CA SER A 19 -2.88 -2.92 -9.22
C SER A 19 -2.91 -1.99 -10.44
N GLU A 20 -3.94 -1.17 -10.62
CA GLU A 20 -4.00 -0.16 -11.67
C GLU A 20 -3.13 1.03 -11.31
N LYS A 21 -3.23 1.51 -10.06
CA LYS A 21 -2.54 2.72 -9.57
C LYS A 21 -1.20 2.45 -8.89
N GLU A 22 -1.02 1.25 -8.38
CA GLU A 22 0.10 0.85 -7.52
C GLU A 22 0.85 -0.33 -8.16
N TYR A 23 2.14 -0.41 -7.94
CA TYR A 23 2.98 -1.54 -8.36
C TYR A 23 3.73 -2.08 -7.16
N ILE A 24 4.00 -3.39 -7.18
CA ILE A 24 4.75 -4.04 -6.11
C ILE A 24 6.21 -4.14 -6.51
N LYS A 25 7.09 -3.72 -5.60
CA LYS A 25 8.54 -3.83 -5.77
C LYS A 25 9.17 -4.15 -4.42
N ASP A 26 10.04 -5.15 -4.38
CA ASP A 26 10.74 -5.58 -3.16
C ASP A 26 9.79 -5.89 -1.98
N GLY A 27 8.57 -6.38 -2.26
CA GLY A 27 7.57 -6.67 -1.24
C GLY A 27 6.79 -5.45 -0.72
N HIS A 28 6.99 -4.27 -1.31
CA HIS A 28 6.30 -3.03 -0.95
C HIS A 28 5.45 -2.50 -2.11
N ALA A 29 4.36 -1.80 -1.80
CA ALA A 29 3.47 -1.16 -2.75
C ALA A 29 3.88 0.30 -2.99
N TYR A 30 4.10 0.65 -4.25
CA TYR A 30 4.49 1.99 -4.67
C TYR A 30 3.47 2.58 -5.64
N CYS A 31 3.33 3.90 -5.63
CA CYS A 31 2.52 4.60 -6.60
C CYS A 31 3.16 4.55 -8.00
N LYS A 32 2.43 4.13 -9.03
CA LYS A 32 2.95 4.16 -10.42
C LYS A 32 3.21 5.57 -10.97
N VAL A 33 2.62 6.60 -10.35
CA VAL A 33 2.71 7.99 -10.82
C VAL A 33 3.88 8.72 -10.18
N CYS A 34 3.92 8.78 -8.85
CA CYS A 34 4.97 9.51 -8.11
C CYS A 34 6.07 8.61 -7.53
N HIS A 35 5.96 7.28 -7.69
CA HIS A 35 6.94 6.29 -7.20
C HIS A 35 7.18 6.32 -5.68
N GLU A 36 6.32 6.95 -4.91
CA GLU A 36 6.38 6.91 -3.45
C GLU A 36 5.77 5.62 -2.89
N ARG A 37 6.31 5.18 -1.76
CA ARG A 37 5.82 4.02 -1.02
C ARG A 37 4.44 4.34 -0.45
N LYS A 38 3.46 3.49 -0.74
CA LYS A 38 2.06 3.59 -0.29
C LYS A 38 1.73 2.65 0.83
N ASP A 39 2.53 1.61 1.05
CA ASP A 39 2.54 0.87 2.31
C ASP A 39 3.49 1.54 3.31
N GLY A 40 3.02 1.70 4.54
CA GLY A 40 3.81 2.11 5.68
C GLY A 40 4.55 0.92 6.28
N ASP A 41 5.29 1.16 7.36
CA ASP A 41 5.93 0.06 8.08
C ASP A 41 4.89 -0.81 8.80
N VAL A 42 5.21 -2.08 8.97
CA VAL A 42 4.38 -3.02 9.71
C VAL A 42 4.44 -2.62 11.18
N MET A 43 3.28 -2.25 11.72
CA MET A 43 3.15 -1.89 13.12
C MET A 43 2.36 -2.96 13.86
N GLU A 44 2.87 -3.36 15.01
CA GLU A 44 2.20 -4.28 15.90
C GLU A 44 1.36 -3.50 16.92
N PHE A 45 0.03 -3.63 16.83
CA PHE A 45 -0.91 -3.06 17.78
C PHE A 45 -1.65 -4.18 18.49
N PHE A 46 -1.51 -4.26 19.81
CA PHE A 46 -2.23 -5.23 20.66
C PHE A 46 -2.05 -6.70 20.20
N GLY A 47 -0.84 -7.07 19.75
CA GLY A 47 -0.53 -8.42 19.27
C GLY A 47 -0.99 -8.73 17.85
N ASN A 48 -1.57 -7.75 17.14
CA ASN A 48 -1.91 -7.86 15.73
C ASN A 48 -0.96 -6.98 14.89
N LYS A 49 -0.35 -7.57 13.87
CA LYS A 49 0.44 -6.83 12.88
C LYS A 49 -0.50 -6.20 11.85
N MET A 50 -0.34 -4.91 11.60
CA MET A 50 -1.10 -4.18 10.60
C MET A 50 -0.17 -3.26 9.80
N ILE A 51 -0.51 -3.04 8.54
CA ILE A 51 0.21 -2.13 7.66
C ILE A 51 -0.64 -0.89 7.47
N LEU A 52 -0.13 0.26 7.89
CA LEU A 52 -0.79 1.52 7.61
C LEU A 52 -0.58 1.90 6.15
N ARG A 53 -1.65 2.34 5.50
CA ARG A 53 -1.56 2.88 4.16
C ARG A 53 -1.12 4.34 4.22
N VAL A 54 -0.07 4.69 3.51
CA VAL A 54 0.47 6.05 3.43
C VAL A 54 -0.05 6.72 2.16
N ALA A 55 -0.59 7.92 2.30
CA ALA A 55 -0.97 8.76 1.17
C ALA A 55 0.31 9.23 0.45
N CYS A 56 0.40 8.96 -0.85
CA CYS A 56 1.47 9.47 -1.70
C CYS A 56 1.21 10.93 -2.09
N LYS A 57 2.17 11.62 -2.71
CA LYS A 57 2.03 12.99 -3.21
C LYS A 57 0.79 13.17 -4.08
N CYS A 58 0.48 12.21 -4.95
CA CYS A 58 -0.72 12.27 -5.78
C CYS A 58 -2.03 12.27 -4.97
N ASP A 59 -2.04 11.68 -3.78
CA ASP A 59 -3.20 11.72 -2.88
C ASP A 59 -3.21 13.00 -2.02
N ARG A 60 -2.04 13.62 -1.77
CA ARG A 60 -1.88 14.85 -0.97
C ARG A 60 -2.06 16.14 -1.79
N GLU A 61 -1.73 16.12 -3.07
CA GLU A 61 -1.88 17.27 -3.99
C GLU A 61 -3.32 17.46 -4.48
N ILE A 62 -4.24 16.59 -4.07
CA ILE A 62 -5.68 16.81 -4.23
C ILE A 62 -6.17 17.61 -3.01
N GLU A 63 -5.67 18.84 -2.87
CA GLU A 63 -6.26 19.91 -2.04
C GLU A 63 -6.62 21.11 -2.92
#